data_AF-A0A920RQ93-F1
#
_entry.id   AF-A0A920RQ93-F1
#
_cell.length_a   1.000
_cell.length_b   1.000
_cell.length_c   1.000
_cell.angle_alpha   90.00
_cell.angle_beta   90.00
_cell.angle_gamma   90.00
#
_symmetry.space_group_name_H-M   'P 1'
#
loop_
_entity.id
_entity.type
_entity.pdbx_description
1 polymer ?
#
loop_
_entity_poly.entity_id
_entity_poly.type
_entity_poly.pdbx_seq_one_letter_code
_entity_poly.pdbx_strand_id
1 'polypeptide(L)'
;MPTTPKLKLRRIGNPGGYCGIGFLDGRGVPESMRGDFVIGDFKPNRVKRFLVRPDGAGFSLQWKEPILQSRHRNFRPVDVKQGAPRSDLRR
;
A
#
# COMPACT_ATOMS: atom_id res chain seq x y z
N MET A 1 -37.07 -3.70 18.28
CA MET A 1 -36.70 -2.57 17.41
C MET A 1 -36.00 -3.12 16.17
N PRO A 2 -36.32 -2.68 14.95
CA PRO A 2 -35.62 -3.15 13.76
C PRO A 2 -34.17 -2.65 13.81
N THR A 3 -33.22 -3.55 13.69
CA THR A 3 -31.79 -3.24 13.63
C THR A 3 -31.46 -2.61 12.29
N THR A 4 -30.76 -1.47 12.32
CA THR A 4 -30.25 -0.79 11.11
C THR A 4 -29.50 -1.79 10.23
N PRO A 5 -29.81 -1.89 8.93
CA PRO A 5 -29.08 -2.77 8.03
C PRO A 5 -27.59 -2.39 8.04
N LYS A 6 -26.73 -3.32 8.45
CA LYS A 6 -25.28 -3.12 8.40
C LYS A 6 -24.84 -3.15 6.94
N LEU A 7 -24.34 -2.03 6.44
CA LEU A 7 -23.72 -1.95 5.12
C LEU A 7 -22.50 -2.88 5.09
N LYS A 8 -22.52 -3.94 4.27
CA LYS A 8 -21.37 -4.84 4.09
C LYS A 8 -20.37 -4.20 3.14
N LEU A 9 -19.46 -3.41 3.69
CA LEU A 9 -18.35 -2.84 2.92
C LEU A 9 -17.39 -3.93 2.46
N ARG A 10 -16.90 -3.81 1.22
CA ARG A 10 -15.84 -4.68 0.68
C ARG A 10 -14.56 -4.46 1.49
N ARG A 11 -13.85 -5.54 1.78
CA ARG A 11 -12.52 -5.48 2.40
C ARG A 11 -11.48 -5.14 1.34
N ILE A 12 -10.43 -4.43 1.76
CA ILE A 12 -9.29 -4.14 0.88
C ILE A 12 -8.51 -5.42 0.47
N GLY A 13 -8.61 -6.48 1.28
CA GLY A 13 -7.98 -7.77 1.04
C GLY A 13 -8.17 -8.71 2.22
N ASN A 14 -7.35 -9.76 2.29
CA ASN A 14 -7.31 -10.68 3.43
C ASN A 14 -7.02 -9.93 4.73
N PRO A 15 -7.55 -10.38 5.89
CA PRO A 15 -7.21 -9.78 7.18
C PRO A 15 -5.70 -9.68 7.38
N GLY A 16 -5.23 -8.47 7.70
CA GLY A 16 -3.81 -8.17 7.88
C GLY A 16 -3.57 -7.27 9.08
N GLY A 17 -2.35 -6.77 9.18
CA GLY A 17 -1.97 -5.65 10.04
C GLY A 17 -1.77 -4.41 9.19
N TYR A 18 -2.77 -4.03 8.40
CA TYR A 18 -2.63 -2.90 7.48
C TYR A 18 -2.49 -1.58 8.23
N CYS A 19 -1.45 -0.82 7.89
CA CYS A 19 -1.10 0.42 8.56
C CYS A 19 -0.32 1.35 7.62
N GLY A 20 -0.57 2.65 7.77
CA GLY A 20 -0.08 3.66 6.83
C GLY A 20 -0.61 3.47 5.41
N ILE A 21 -0.37 4.46 4.56
CA ILE A 21 -0.52 4.32 3.11
C ILE A 21 0.29 5.42 2.43
N GLY A 22 1.04 5.06 1.39
CA GLY A 22 1.77 5.99 0.55
C GLY A 22 1.35 5.83 -0.90
N PHE A 23 1.15 6.94 -1.60
CA PHE A 23 1.06 6.96 -3.06
C PHE A 23 2.45 7.15 -3.65
N LEU A 24 2.82 6.36 -4.66
CA LEU A 24 4.13 6.41 -5.29
C LEU A 24 4.12 7.34 -6.51
N ASP A 25 4.69 8.52 -6.37
CA ASP A 25 4.81 9.56 -7.40
C ASP A 25 6.22 10.17 -7.50
N GLY A 26 7.12 9.77 -6.60
CA GLY A 26 8.46 10.29 -6.50
C GLY A 26 9.32 9.90 -7.71
N ARG A 27 10.12 10.84 -8.19
CA ARG A 27 11.03 10.62 -9.33
C ARG A 27 12.07 9.52 -9.08
N GLY A 28 12.42 9.29 -7.81
CA GLY A 28 13.34 8.22 -7.41
C GLY A 28 12.70 6.82 -7.38
N VAL A 29 11.39 6.71 -7.59
CA VAL A 29 10.70 5.43 -7.65
C VAL A 29 10.70 4.91 -9.10
N PRO A 30 11.02 3.62 -9.33
CA PRO A 30 10.90 2.98 -10.63
C PRO A 30 9.56 3.27 -11.32
N GLU A 31 9.62 3.54 -12.62
CA GLU A 31 8.45 3.93 -13.42
C GLU A 31 7.29 2.94 -13.34
N SER A 32 7.61 1.65 -13.33
CA SER A 32 6.62 0.57 -13.22
C SER A 32 5.84 0.55 -11.91
N MET A 33 6.26 1.31 -10.90
CA MET A 33 5.59 1.44 -9.61
C MET A 33 4.93 2.81 -9.42
N ARG A 34 5.16 3.78 -10.31
CA ARG A 34 4.53 5.10 -10.19
C ARG A 34 3.02 4.97 -10.43
N GLY A 35 2.22 5.59 -9.57
CA GLY A 35 0.77 5.42 -9.54
C GLY A 35 0.28 4.26 -8.67
N ASP A 36 1.17 3.40 -8.18
CA ASP A 36 0.82 2.37 -7.21
C ASP A 36 0.76 2.97 -5.80
N PHE A 37 0.02 2.28 -4.91
CA PHE A 37 0.00 2.52 -3.48
C PHE A 37 0.83 1.48 -2.74
N VAL A 38 1.42 1.90 -1.63
CA VAL A 38 2.17 1.07 -0.70
C VAL A 38 1.57 1.12 0.69
N ILE A 39 1.56 -0.03 1.38
CA ILE A 39 0.96 -0.16 2.70
C ILE A 39 1.81 -1.08 3.58
N GLY A 40 1.98 -0.71 4.85
CA GLY A 40 2.57 -1.59 5.85
C GLY A 40 1.61 -2.72 6.20
N ASP A 41 2.12 -3.94 6.34
CA ASP A 41 1.38 -5.10 6.83
C ASP A 41 2.19 -5.68 8.00
N PHE A 42 1.99 -5.10 9.19
CA PHE A 42 2.87 -5.33 10.34
C PHE A 42 2.79 -6.76 10.85
N LYS A 43 1.65 -7.44 10.74
CA LYS A 43 1.44 -8.81 11.25
C LYS A 43 2.30 -9.85 10.52
N PRO A 44 2.34 -9.88 9.17
CA PRO A 44 3.21 -10.76 8.39
C PRO A 44 4.54 -10.13 7.96
N ASN A 45 4.98 -9.03 8.59
CA ASN A 45 6.33 -8.47 8.41
C ASN A 45 6.63 -8.07 6.95
N ARG A 46 5.71 -7.37 6.26
CA ARG A 46 5.90 -6.97 4.86
C ARG A 46 5.33 -5.60 4.52
N VAL A 47 5.83 -5.02 3.43
CA VAL A 47 5.30 -3.83 2.77
C VAL A 47 4.65 -4.29 1.46
N LYS A 48 3.33 -4.13 1.36
CA LYS A 48 2.57 -4.55 0.17
C LYS A 48 2.41 -3.39 -0.80
N ARG A 49 2.25 -3.72 -2.08
CA ARG A 49 1.94 -2.78 -3.16
C ARG A 49 0.63 -3.16 -3.83
N PHE A 50 -0.15 -2.17 -4.25
CA PHE A 50 -1.36 -2.38 -5.04
C PHE A 50 -1.64 -1.16 -5.91
N LEU A 51 -2.39 -1.34 -6.98
CA LEU A 51 -2.98 -0.23 -7.73
C LEU A 51 -4.50 -0.21 -7.53
N VAL A 52 -5.09 0.93 -7.81
CA VAL A 52 -6.54 1.14 -7.74
C VAL A 52 -7.07 1.32 -9.16
N ARG A 53 -8.19 0.67 -9.49
CA ARG A 53 -8.90 0.85 -10.76
C ARG A 53 -10.34 1.30 -10.53
N PRO A 54 -10.90 2.19 -11.37
CA PRO A 54 -12.33 2.45 -11.39
C PRO A 54 -13.12 1.14 -11.56
N ASP A 55 -14.21 1.01 -10.79
CA ASP A 55 -15.10 -0.15 -10.76
C ASP A 55 -16.54 0.36 -10.56
N GLY A 56 -17.19 0.75 -11.66
CA GLY A 56 -18.50 1.40 -11.65
C GLY A 56 -18.49 2.72 -10.87
N ALA A 57 -19.32 2.81 -9.83
CA ALA A 57 -19.37 3.96 -8.91
C ALA A 57 -18.31 3.91 -7.78
N GLY A 58 -17.37 2.96 -7.84
CA GLY A 58 -16.35 2.76 -6.82
C GLY A 58 -14.99 2.40 -7.40
N PHE A 59 -14.17 1.75 -6.56
CA PHE A 59 -12.82 1.35 -6.91
C PHE A 59 -12.54 -0.10 -6.50
N SER A 60 -11.73 -0.77 -7.30
CA SER A 60 -11.18 -2.10 -7.00
C SER A 60 -9.66 -2.02 -6.80
N LEU A 61 -9.13 -2.88 -5.94
CA LEU A 61 -7.69 -3.01 -5.72
C LEU A 61 -7.15 -4.17 -6.55
N GLN A 62 -6.07 -3.92 -7.30
CA GLN A 62 -5.23 -4.97 -7.84
C GLN A 62 -3.94 -5.05 -7.01
N TRP A 63 -3.83 -6.10 -6.20
CA TRP A 63 -2.60 -6.40 -5.48
C TRP A 63 -1.45 -6.68 -6.44
N LYS A 64 -0.27 -6.15 -6.11
CA LYS A 64 1.00 -6.36 -6.80
C LYS A 64 1.98 -7.10 -5.88
N GLU A 65 3.14 -7.41 -6.43
CA GLU A 65 4.22 -8.00 -5.64
C GLU A 65 4.59 -7.07 -4.47
N PRO A 66 4.74 -7.59 -3.23
CA PRO A 66 5.26 -6.82 -2.11
C PRO A 66 6.62 -6.22 -2.43
N ILE A 67 6.88 -5.00 -1.93
CA ILE A 67 8.17 -4.33 -2.14
C ILE A 67 9.24 -4.91 -1.21
N LEU A 68 8.82 -5.34 -0.02
CA LEU A 68 9.71 -5.87 1.00
C LEU A 68 8.97 -6.88 1.86
N GLN A 69 9.64 -8.00 2.15
CA GLN A 69 9.20 -8.96 3.15
C GLN A 69 10.39 -9.41 3.99
N SER A 70 10.21 -9.48 5.31
CA SER A 70 11.24 -9.93 6.22
C SER A 70 10.76 -11.16 7.00
N ARG A 71 11.70 -12.04 7.35
CA ARG A 71 11.50 -13.12 8.31
C ARG A 71 11.77 -12.69 9.75
N HIS A 72 12.30 -11.48 9.95
CA HIS A 72 12.67 -10.98 11.26
C HIS A 72 11.44 -10.60 12.09
N ARG A 73 11.25 -11.22 13.27
CA ARG A 73 10.05 -11.03 14.12
C ARG A 73 9.79 -9.57 14.49
N ASN A 74 10.83 -8.75 14.59
CA ASN A 74 10.72 -7.34 14.98
C ASN A 74 10.56 -6.39 13.78
N PHE A 75 10.61 -6.87 12.53
CA PHE A 75 10.31 -6.02 11.39
C PHE A 75 8.80 -5.79 11.28
N ARG A 76 8.30 -4.68 11.83
CA ARG A 76 6.88 -4.34 11.87
C ARG A 76 6.65 -3.03 11.12
N PRO A 77 6.56 -3.06 9.78
CA PRO A 77 6.41 -1.83 9.00
C PRO A 77 5.08 -1.16 9.34
N VAL A 78 5.12 0.16 9.65
CA VAL A 78 3.94 0.97 10.01
C VAL A 78 3.62 2.04 8.97
N ASP A 79 4.64 2.64 8.37
CA ASP A 79 4.47 3.66 7.33
C ASP A 79 5.61 3.55 6.30
N VAL A 80 5.38 4.11 5.10
CA VAL A 80 6.35 4.16 4.01
C VAL A 80 6.40 5.58 3.46
N LYS A 81 7.61 6.16 3.41
CA LYS A 81 7.86 7.48 2.83
C LYS A 81 8.81 7.37 1.65
N GLN A 82 8.58 8.20 0.66
CA GLN A 82 9.49 8.35 -0.49
C GLN A 82 10.57 9.36 -0.12
N GLY A 83 11.84 9.00 -0.36
CA GLY A 83 12.93 9.96 -0.25
C GLY A 83 12.86 11.02 -1.36
N ALA A 84 13.48 12.17 -1.12
CA ALA A 84 13.72 13.13 -2.19
C ALA A 84 14.57 12.47 -3.30
N PRO A 85 14.37 12.85 -4.58
CA PRO A 85 15.28 12.42 -5.63
C PRO A 85 16.71 12.86 -5.29
N ARG A 86 17.66 12.00 -5.60
CA ARG A 86 19.09 12.30 -5.44
C ARG A 86 19.43 13.58 -6.20
N SER A 87 19.95 14.59 -5.50
CA SER A 87 20.31 15.90 -6.06
C SER A 87 21.79 15.92 -6.47
N ASP A 88 22.16 15.12 -7.46
CA ASP A 88 23.55 14.97 -7.88
C ASP A 88 23.67 14.63 -9.37
N LEU A 89 23.42 15.64 -10.20
CA LEU A 89 24.19 15.87 -11.42
C LEU A 89 24.43 17.38 -11.61
N ARG A 90 25.21 17.98 -10.71
CA ARG A 90 26.15 19.05 -11.09
C ARG A 90 27.50 18.37 -11.22
N ARG A 91 27.78 17.85 -12.41
CA ARG A 91 29.14 17.64 -12.90
C ARG A 91 29.12 17.91 -14.39
#